data_AF-A0A962FXM9-F1
#
_entry.id   AF-A0A962FXM9-F1
#
_cell.length_a   1.000
_cell.length_b   1.000
_cell.length_c   1.000
_cell.angle_alpha   90.00
_cell.angle_beta   90.00
_cell.angle_gamma   90.00
#
_symmetry.space_group_name_H-M   'P 1'
#
loop_
_entity.id
_entity.type
_entity.pdbx_description
1 polymer ?
#
loop_
_entity_poly.entity_id
_entity_poly.type
_entity_poly.pdbx_seq_one_letter_code
_entity_poly.pdbx_strand_id
1 'polypeptide(L)'
;HLLDKLKSNLEEVHARGGELYVFVDRTVRHGLDRGNVIELPPAGPIAAPVLFSVPLQLLSYHVAVMRGTDVDQPRNLAKSVTVE
;
A
#
# COMPACT_ATOMS: atom_id res chain seq x y z
N HIS A 1 18.39 -10.70 -4.91
CA HIS A 1 17.82 -10.69 -6.28
C HIS A 1 16.51 -9.93 -6.42
N LEU A 2 15.40 -10.29 -5.75
CA LEU A 2 14.13 -9.54 -5.89
C LEU A 2 14.23 -8.14 -5.30
N LEU A 3 14.83 -8.02 -4.11
CA LEU A 3 15.03 -6.75 -3.40
C LEU A 3 15.92 -5.78 -4.21
N ASP A 4 16.95 -6.30 -4.87
CA ASP A 4 17.83 -5.49 -5.72
C ASP A 4 17.13 -4.98 -6.99
N LYS A 5 16.28 -5.83 -7.60
CA LYS A 5 15.43 -5.41 -8.73
C LYS A 5 14.40 -4.35 -8.30
N LEU A 6 13.78 -4.53 -7.13
CA LEU A 6 12.89 -3.54 -6.57
C LEU A 6 13.62 -2.21 -6.37
N LYS A 7 14.80 -2.21 -5.73
CA LYS A 7 15.62 -1.01 -5.58
C LYS A 7 15.95 -0.35 -6.91
N SER A 8 16.32 -1.11 -7.93
CA SER A 8 16.57 -0.58 -9.28
C SER A 8 15.34 0.10 -9.88
N ASN A 9 14.16 -0.50 -9.75
CA ASN A 9 12.91 0.09 -10.23
C ASN A 9 12.55 1.37 -9.44
N LEU A 10 12.84 1.38 -8.13
CA LEU A 10 12.61 2.55 -7.28
C LEU A 10 13.49 3.74 -7.71
N GLU A 11 14.76 3.49 -8.01
CA GLU A 11 15.69 4.51 -8.50
C GLU A 11 15.25 5.07 -9.87
N GLU A 12 14.70 4.24 -10.75
CA GLU A 12 14.19 4.69 -12.06
C GLU A 12 12.97 5.61 -11.91
N VAL A 13 12.02 5.26 -11.03
CA VAL A 13 10.85 6.10 -10.74
C VAL A 13 11.28 7.43 -10.12
N HIS A 14 12.25 7.38 -9.19
CA HIS A 14 12.78 8.57 -8.54
C HIS A 14 13.50 9.50 -9.54
N ALA A 15 14.30 8.95 -10.46
CA ALA A 15 15.00 9.73 -11.48
C ALA A 15 14.05 10.52 -12.40
N ARG A 16 12.77 10.12 -12.48
CA ARG A 16 11.71 10.80 -13.24
C ARG A 16 10.88 11.76 -12.37
N GLY A 17 11.27 12.00 -11.12
CA GLY A 17 10.53 12.82 -10.17
C GLY A 17 9.31 12.14 -9.57
N GLY A 18 9.19 10.81 -9.70
CA GLY A 18 8.12 10.05 -9.06
C GLY A 18 8.32 10.01 -7.55
N GLU A 19 7.26 10.33 -6.81
CA GLU A 19 7.24 10.21 -5.36
C GLU A 19 6.93 8.77 -4.94
N LEU A 20 7.70 8.26 -3.98
CA LEU A 20 7.58 6.88 -3.53
C LEU A 20 7.05 6.81 -2.10
N TYR A 21 6.04 5.96 -1.89
CA TYR A 21 5.51 5.59 -0.58
C TYR A 21 5.67 4.08 -0.39
N VAL A 22 6.34 3.65 0.68
CA VAL A 22 6.68 2.23 0.91
C VAL A 22 6.15 1.78 2.26
N PHE A 23 5.27 0.77 2.26
CA PHE A 23 4.90 0.05 3.47
C PHE A 23 5.88 -1.09 3.70
N VAL A 24 6.52 -1.13 4.88
CA VAL A 24 7.55 -2.14 5.17
C VAL A 24 7.39 -2.70 6.57
N ASP A 25 7.66 -3.99 6.72
CA ASP A 25 7.85 -4.63 8.01
C ASP A 25 9.10 -4.05 8.68
N ARG A 26 8.99 -3.61 9.94
CA ARG A 26 10.12 -3.02 10.68
C ARG A 26 11.38 -3.90 10.69
N THR A 27 11.24 -5.23 10.63
CA THR A 27 12.39 -6.16 10.57
C THR A 27 13.18 -6.07 9.26
N VAL A 28 12.55 -5.63 8.17
CA VAL A 28 13.13 -5.56 6.81
C VAL A 28 13.44 -4.12 6.36
N ARG A 29 13.23 -3.13 7.24
CA ARG A 29 13.51 -1.71 6.95
C ARG A 29 14.94 -1.45 6.44
N HIS A 30 15.91 -2.23 6.92
CA HIS A 30 17.33 -2.01 6.66
C HIS A 30 17.62 -2.05 5.15
N GLY A 31 17.97 -0.89 4.58
CA GLY A 31 18.30 -0.72 3.15
C GLY A 31 17.22 -0.07 2.30
N LEU A 32 16.15 0.47 2.91
CA LEU A 32 15.19 1.38 2.29
C LEU A 32 15.38 2.79 2.87
N ASP A 33 16.43 3.47 2.42
CA ASP A 33 16.82 4.79 2.96
C ASP A 33 16.24 5.96 2.14
N ARG A 34 15.45 5.67 1.11
CA ARG A 34 14.91 6.65 0.15
C ARG A 34 13.40 6.45 -0.03
N GLY A 35 12.66 7.58 -0.04
CA GLY A 35 11.19 7.61 -0.16
C GLY A 35 10.47 7.78 1.18
N ASN A 36 9.15 7.94 1.12
CA ASN A 36 8.28 8.05 2.29
C ASN A 36 8.00 6.64 2.84
N VAL A 37 8.76 6.23 3.86
CA VAL A 37 8.66 4.89 4.45
C VAL A 37 7.65 4.87 5.60
N ILE A 38 6.67 3.98 5.51
CA ILE A 38 5.68 3.71 6.55
C ILE A 38 5.99 2.34 7.15
N GLU A 39 6.46 2.33 8.39
CA GLU A 39 6.77 1.10 9.11
C GLU A 39 5.52 0.45 9.69
N LEU A 40 5.37 -0.84 9.42
CA LEU A 40 4.37 -1.70 10.03
C LEU A 40 5.01 -2.57 11.12
N PRO A 41 4.23 -2.98 12.13
CA PRO A 41 4.68 -3.95 13.12
C PRO A 41 5.18 -5.23 12.42
N PRO A 42 6.19 -5.90 13.00
CA PRO A 42 6.64 -7.19 12.50
C PRO A 42 5.48 -8.18 12.37
N ALA A 43 5.33 -8.76 11.20
CA ALA A 43 4.39 -9.83 10.93
C ALA A 43 5.14 -11.04 10.38
N GLY A 44 4.88 -12.21 10.95
CA GLY A 44 5.35 -13.45 10.35
C GLY A 44 4.82 -13.62 8.93
N PRO A 45 5.46 -14.45 8.08
CA PRO A 45 5.14 -14.57 6.66
C PRO A 45 3.68 -14.94 6.38
N ILE A 46 3.02 -15.63 7.32
CA ILE A 46 1.60 -16.00 7.23
C ILE A 46 0.67 -14.81 7.51
N ALA A 47 1.02 -13.97 8.50
CA ALA A 47 0.18 -12.86 8.95
C ALA A 47 0.40 -11.59 8.11
N ALA A 48 1.57 -11.45 7.49
CA ALA A 48 1.96 -10.26 6.73
C ALA A 48 0.93 -9.86 5.64
N PRO A 49 0.40 -10.77 4.80
CA PRO A 49 -0.59 -10.39 3.79
C PRO A 49 -1.85 -9.75 4.38
N VAL A 50 -2.33 -10.26 5.51
CA VAL A 50 -3.51 -9.72 6.20
C VAL A 50 -3.18 -8.38 6.84
N LEU A 51 -2.06 -8.28 7.57
CA LEU A 51 -1.68 -7.04 8.26
C LEU A 51 -1.44 -5.90 7.26
N PHE A 52 -0.81 -6.17 6.13
CA PHE A 52 -0.54 -5.17 5.09
C PHE A 52 -1.79 -4.69 4.35
N SER A 53 -2.91 -5.44 4.41
CA SER A 53 -4.18 -4.97 3.84
C SER A 53 -4.81 -3.82 4.63
N VAL A 54 -4.63 -3.80 5.95
CA VAL A 54 -5.22 -2.81 6.86
C VAL A 54 -4.81 -1.36 6.52
N PRO A 55 -3.51 -1.01 6.39
CA PRO A 55 -3.12 0.36 6.05
C PRO A 55 -3.59 0.78 4.66
N LEU A 56 -3.70 -0.16 3.70
CA LEU A 56 -4.20 0.14 2.36
C LEU A 56 -5.71 0.40 2.35
N GLN A 57 -6.47 -0.31 3.18
CA GLN A 57 -7.89 -0.04 3.42
C GLN A 57 -8.07 1.34 4.06
N LEU A 58 -7.26 1.68 5.08
CA LEU A 58 -7.30 2.99 5.73
C LEU A 58 -6.90 4.13 4.78
N LEU A 59 -5.88 3.94 3.95
CA LEU A 59 -5.51 4.90 2.91
C LEU A 59 -6.70 5.18 1.97
N SER A 60 -7.37 4.12 1.51
CA SER A 60 -8.52 4.23 0.61
C SER A 60 -9.69 4.96 1.29
N TYR A 61 -9.98 4.60 2.55
CA TYR A 61 -11.01 5.25 3.36
C TYR A 61 -10.74 6.74 3.53
N HIS A 62 -9.54 7.12 3.98
CA HIS A 62 -9.21 8.52 4.21
C HIS A 62 -9.24 9.35 2.92
N VAL A 63 -8.79 8.78 1.79
CA VAL A 63 -8.92 9.45 0.48
C VAL A 63 -10.38 9.64 0.10
N ALA A 64 -11.24 8.63 0.29
CA ALA A 64 -12.65 8.71 -0.03
C ALA A 64 -13.38 9.76 0.82
N VAL A 65 -13.09 9.80 2.13
CA VAL A 65 -13.62 10.83 3.05
C VAL A 65 -13.16 12.23 2.64
N MET A 66 -11.86 12.41 2.36
CA MET A 66 -11.32 13.71 1.92
C MET A 66 -11.92 14.17 0.59
N ARG A 67 -12.25 13.24 -0.31
CA ARG A 67 -12.88 13.53 -1.61
C ARG A 67 -14.40 13.68 -1.53
N GLY A 68 -15.03 13.42 -0.39
CA GLY A 68 -16.48 13.47 -0.23
C GLY A 68 -17.23 12.42 -1.06
N THR A 69 -16.58 11.30 -1.40
CA THR A 69 -17.24 10.19 -2.09
C THR A 69 -17.97 9.29 -1.10
N ASP A 70 -19.04 8.63 -1.54
CA ASP A 70 -19.76 7.66 -0.72
C ASP A 70 -18.88 6.43 -0.43
N VAL A 71 -18.47 6.29 0.83
CA VAL A 71 -17.60 5.22 1.32
C VAL A 71 -18.35 3.88 1.40
N ASP A 72 -19.60 3.91 1.83
CA ASP A 72 -20.40 2.71 2.09
C ASP A 72 -21.07 2.20 0.82
N GLN A 73 -21.42 3.10 -0.10
CA GLN A 73 -22.08 2.80 -1.37
C GLN A 73 -21.34 3.46 -2.56
N PRO A 74 -20.13 2.98 -2.89
CA PRO A 74 -19.37 3.49 -4.03
C PRO A 74 -20.16 3.30 -5.34
N ARG A 75 -20.04 4.30 -6.23
CA ARG A 75 -20.77 4.33 -7.50
C ARG A 75 -20.53 3.05 -8.31
N ASN A 76 -21.59 2.51 -8.91
CA ASN A 76 -21.59 1.34 -9.79
C ASN A 76 -21.23 0.00 -9.10
N LEU A 77 -21.20 -0.06 -7.77
CA LEU A 77 -20.92 -1.28 -7.03
C LEU A 77 -22.16 -1.76 -6.25
N ALA A 78 -22.28 -3.08 -6.13
CA ALA A 78 -23.24 -3.74 -5.28
C ALA A 78 -22.48 -4.59 -4.26
N LYS A 79 -23.07 -4.80 -3.07
CA LYS A 79 -22.46 -5.64 -2.03
C LYS A 79 -22.27 -7.09 -2.48
N SER A 80 -23.18 -7.58 -3.30
CA SER A 80 -23.15 -8.87 -3.98
C SER A 80 -23.90 -8.71 -5.30
N VAL A 81 -23.38 -9.31 -6.37
CA VAL A 81 -24.05 -9.36 -7.68
C VAL A 81 -24.77 -10.70 -7.75
N THR A 82 -26.09 -10.68 -7.71
CA THR A 82 -26.93 -11.88 -7.64
C THR A 82 -27.75 -12.11 -8.91
N VAL A 83 -27.23 -11.71 -10.07
CA VAL A 83 -27.88 -11.99 -11.36
C VAL A 83 -27.28 -13.25 -11.98
N GLU A 84 -28.15 -14.05 -12.62
CA GLU A 84 -27.79 -15.17 -13.50
C GLU A 84 -27.07 -14.69 -14.76
#